data_AF-A0A0J8B0Q9-F1
#
_entry.id   AF-A0A0J8B0Q9-F1
#
_cell.length_a   1.000
_cell.length_b   1.000
_cell.length_c   1.000
_cell.angle_alpha   90.00
_cell.angle_beta   90.00
_cell.angle_gamma   90.00
#
_symmetry.space_group_name_H-M   'P 1'
#
loop_
_entity.id
_entity.type
_entity.pdbx_description
1 polymer ?
#
loop_
_entity_poly.entity_id
_entity_poly.type
_entity_poly.pdbx_seq_one_letter_code
_entity_poly.pdbx_strand_id
1 'polypeptide(L)'
;MTEEQLKEFAEQGMSERGWIANSYAQIEYLLGDLIVHCREFPLYITQTGTVSHSAAKRVKKVRDMLALDGPLSPYSEILTSVLDAFEGNHEVRNLLAHGFCVIHHTPTGDAGFVFRKFDRDAATELGDDAAAVIRTFRLVDLQYHRAQMVDQAQQALAAFVGMYNALGWAGP
;
A
#
# COMPACT_ATOMS: atom_id res chain seq x y z
N MET A 1 14.02 -7.58 -28.86
CA MET A 1 14.46 -8.43 -27.74
C MET A 1 14.33 -9.88 -28.16
N THR A 2 15.26 -10.74 -27.77
CA THR A 2 15.10 -12.20 -27.91
C THR A 2 14.03 -12.69 -26.94
N GLU A 3 13.54 -13.92 -27.13
CA GLU A 3 12.59 -14.56 -26.21
C GLU A 3 13.15 -14.66 -24.78
N GLU A 4 14.44 -15.01 -24.66
CA GLU A 4 15.15 -15.08 -23.39
C GLU A 4 15.23 -13.73 -22.68
N GLN A 5 15.58 -12.66 -23.42
CA GLN A 5 15.58 -11.29 -22.87
C GLN A 5 14.19 -10.85 -22.41
N LEU A 6 13.13 -11.24 -23.14
CA LEU A 6 11.76 -10.91 -22.76
C LEU A 6 11.34 -11.66 -21.49
N LYS A 7 11.76 -12.92 -21.34
CA LYS A 7 11.52 -13.71 -20.14
C LYS A 7 12.23 -13.11 -18.92
N GLU A 8 13.50 -12.76 -19.04
CA GLU A 8 14.24 -12.10 -17.96
C GLU A 8 13.61 -10.76 -17.56
N PHE A 9 13.20 -9.96 -18.55
CA PHE A 9 12.49 -8.71 -18.31
C PHE A 9 11.18 -8.94 -17.57
N ALA A 10 10.40 -9.96 -17.96
CA ALA A 10 9.17 -10.36 -17.31
C ALA A 10 9.39 -10.75 -15.84
N GLU A 11 10.38 -11.60 -15.58
CA GLU A 11 10.74 -12.08 -14.25
C GLU A 11 11.16 -10.92 -13.34
N GLN A 12 11.97 -9.98 -13.84
CA GLN A 12 12.35 -8.78 -13.11
C GLN A 12 11.12 -7.95 -12.76
N GLY A 13 10.26 -7.60 -13.71
CA GLY A 13 9.07 -6.79 -13.42
C GLY A 13 8.08 -7.48 -12.47
N MET A 14 7.92 -8.81 -12.55
CA MET A 14 7.08 -9.54 -11.60
C MET A 14 7.69 -9.60 -10.20
N SER A 15 9.02 -9.68 -10.08
CA SER A 15 9.73 -9.56 -8.81
C SER A 15 9.51 -8.18 -8.18
N GLU A 16 9.68 -7.11 -8.96
CA GLU A 16 9.43 -5.73 -8.52
C GLU A 16 7.98 -5.54 -8.04
N ARG A 17 7.01 -6.04 -8.81
CA ARG A 17 5.58 -6.07 -8.43
C ARG A 17 5.34 -6.78 -7.09
N GLY A 18 6.02 -7.92 -6.87
CA GLY A 18 5.93 -8.69 -5.63
C GLY A 18 6.42 -7.90 -4.42
N TRP A 19 7.56 -7.21 -4.55
CA TRP A 19 8.09 -6.35 -3.50
C TRP A 19 7.16 -5.21 -3.15
N ILE A 20 6.63 -4.49 -4.16
CA ILE A 20 5.67 -3.40 -3.96
C ILE A 20 4.44 -3.90 -3.17
N ALA A 21 3.85 -5.02 -3.60
CA ALA A 21 2.68 -5.59 -2.95
C ALA A 21 2.97 -6.01 -1.50
N ASN A 22 4.12 -6.64 -1.25
CA ASN A 22 4.52 -7.11 0.07
C ASN A 22 4.80 -5.94 1.03
N SER A 23 5.54 -4.92 0.59
CA SER A 23 5.83 -3.73 1.41
C SER A 23 4.56 -2.98 1.81
N TYR A 24 3.60 -2.84 0.89
CA TYR A 24 2.30 -2.27 1.23
C TYR A 24 1.53 -3.14 2.24
N ALA A 25 1.54 -4.48 2.06
CA ALA A 25 0.87 -5.39 2.97
C ALA A 25 1.44 -5.37 4.39
N GLN A 26 2.75 -5.12 4.55
CA GLN A 26 3.37 -4.94 5.87
C GLN A 26 2.79 -3.72 6.60
N ILE A 27 2.72 -2.56 5.94
CA ILE A 27 2.12 -1.35 6.54
C ILE A 27 0.64 -1.60 6.85
N GLU A 28 -0.09 -2.25 5.93
CA GLU A 28 -1.49 -2.61 6.16
C GLU A 28 -1.66 -3.49 7.39
N TYR A 29 -0.77 -4.47 7.60
CA TYR A 29 -0.74 -5.32 8.78
C TYR A 29 -0.46 -4.51 10.05
N LEU A 30 0.59 -3.68 10.06
CA LEU A 30 0.94 -2.81 11.20
C LEU A 30 -0.24 -1.95 11.64
N LEU A 31 -0.97 -1.35 10.70
CA LEU A 31 -2.19 -0.59 11.01
C LEU A 31 -3.29 -1.44 11.65
N GLY A 32 -3.46 -2.67 11.17
CA GLY A 32 -4.42 -3.62 11.75
C GLY A 32 -4.03 -4.02 13.17
N ASP A 33 -2.73 -4.25 13.38
CA ASP A 33 -2.17 -4.64 14.66
C ASP A 33 -2.27 -3.52 15.71
N LEU A 34 -1.96 -2.27 15.33
CA LEU A 34 -2.16 -1.10 16.19
C LEU A 34 -3.62 -0.98 16.66
N ILE A 35 -4.59 -1.19 15.76
CA ILE A 35 -6.01 -1.17 16.11
C ILE A 35 -6.34 -2.27 17.15
N VAL A 36 -5.68 -3.43 17.08
CA VAL A 36 -5.87 -4.50 18.06
C VAL A 36 -5.29 -4.11 19.42
N HIS A 37 -4.06 -3.60 19.45
CA HIS A 37 -3.43 -3.13 20.69
C HIS A 37 -4.23 -2.00 21.36
N CYS A 38 -4.73 -1.05 20.59
CA CYS A 38 -5.54 0.05 21.09
C CYS A 38 -6.87 -0.37 21.75
N ARG A 39 -7.27 -1.65 21.70
CA ARG A 39 -8.45 -2.17 22.44
C ARG A 39 -8.30 -2.08 23.95
N GLU A 40 -7.07 -2.05 24.45
CA GLU A 40 -6.83 -1.91 25.89
C GLU A 40 -7.23 -0.52 26.43
N PHE A 41 -7.34 0.48 25.54
CA PHE A 41 -7.74 1.83 25.90
C PHE A 41 -9.24 2.03 25.69
N PRO A 42 -10.03 2.23 26.77
CA PRO A 42 -11.47 2.45 26.65
C PRO A 42 -11.83 3.65 25.75
N LEU A 43 -10.94 4.64 25.65
CA LEU A 43 -11.09 5.81 24.80
C LEU A 43 -11.29 5.46 23.31
N TYR A 44 -10.70 4.35 22.84
CA TYR A 44 -10.72 3.96 21.41
C TYR A 44 -11.77 2.89 21.07
N ILE A 45 -12.70 2.59 21.98
CA ILE A 45 -13.64 1.46 21.85
C ILE A 45 -14.46 1.49 20.55
N THR A 46 -14.85 2.69 20.09
CA THR A 46 -15.62 2.86 18.85
C THR A 46 -14.82 2.45 17.61
N GLN A 47 -13.51 2.69 17.61
CA GLN A 47 -12.62 2.39 16.49
C GLN A 47 -12.15 0.94 16.53
N THR A 48 -11.94 0.37 17.72
CA THR A 48 -11.24 -0.91 17.90
C THR A 48 -12.14 -2.13 18.05
N GLY A 49 -13.47 -1.93 18.16
CA GLY A 49 -14.45 -3.03 18.29
C GLY A 49 -14.35 -4.09 17.20
N THR A 50 -13.95 -3.72 15.98
CA THR A 50 -13.68 -4.67 14.87
C THR A 50 -12.42 -4.27 14.10
N VAL A 51 -11.65 -5.25 13.61
CA VAL A 51 -10.56 -4.99 12.67
C VAL A 51 -11.14 -4.98 11.26
N SER A 52 -10.86 -3.92 10.49
CA SER A 52 -11.34 -3.81 9.12
C SER A 52 -10.47 -4.61 8.14
N HIS A 53 -11.08 -5.20 7.12
CA HIS A 53 -10.35 -5.91 6.03
C HIS A 53 -9.84 -4.97 4.93
N SER A 54 -10.20 -3.68 4.98
CA SER A 54 -9.83 -2.68 3.99
C SER A 54 -8.77 -1.73 4.55
N ALA A 55 -7.66 -1.57 3.83
CA ALA A 55 -6.63 -0.59 4.12
C ALA A 55 -7.20 0.82 4.40
N ALA A 56 -8.05 1.34 3.52
CA ALA A 56 -8.66 2.67 3.68
C ALA A 56 -9.48 2.80 4.99
N LYS A 57 -10.21 1.75 5.35
CA LYS A 57 -10.95 1.72 6.64
C LYS A 57 -10.01 1.66 7.84
N ARG A 58 -8.87 0.97 7.74
CA ARG A 58 -7.84 0.96 8.80
C ARG A 58 -7.23 2.34 8.97
N VAL A 59 -6.84 2.99 7.87
CA VAL A 59 -6.32 4.37 7.90
C VAL A 59 -7.31 5.32 8.56
N LYS A 60 -8.59 5.30 8.13
CA LYS A 60 -9.62 6.13 8.74
C LYS A 60 -9.72 5.89 10.26
N LYS A 61 -9.74 4.64 10.71
CA LYS A 61 -9.81 4.32 12.14
C LYS A 61 -8.62 4.87 12.92
N VAL A 62 -7.40 4.74 12.38
CA VAL A 62 -6.21 5.31 13.04
C VAL A 62 -6.28 6.83 13.07
N ARG A 63 -6.69 7.50 11.99
CA ARG A 63 -6.91 8.96 12.00
C ARG A 63 -7.97 9.38 13.03
N ASP A 64 -9.08 8.66 13.11
CA ASP A 64 -10.12 8.91 14.11
C ASP A 64 -9.57 8.77 15.54
N MET A 65 -8.67 7.80 15.80
CA MET A 65 -7.99 7.66 17.11
C MET A 65 -7.00 8.81 17.37
N LEU A 66 -6.25 9.25 16.36
CA LEU A 66 -5.30 10.38 16.47
C LEU A 66 -5.97 11.73 16.71
N ALA A 67 -7.25 11.86 16.34
CA ALA A 67 -8.06 13.05 16.62
C ALA A 67 -8.51 13.14 18.09
N LEU A 68 -8.33 12.07 18.88
CA LEU A 68 -8.60 12.05 20.31
C LEU A 68 -7.32 12.39 21.08
N ASP A 69 -7.46 13.11 22.18
CA ASP A 69 -6.36 13.37 23.11
C ASP A 69 -6.15 12.13 24.00
N GLY A 70 -5.14 11.32 23.70
CA GLY A 70 -4.98 9.98 24.26
C GLY A 70 -3.58 9.38 24.07
N PRO A 71 -3.43 8.06 24.32
CA PRO A 71 -2.12 7.39 24.27
C PRO A 71 -1.33 7.50 22.96
N LEU A 72 -2.01 7.79 21.84
CA LEU A 72 -1.37 7.96 20.54
C LEU A 72 -0.95 9.40 20.24
N SER A 73 -1.38 10.38 21.04
CA SER A 73 -1.11 11.81 20.80
C SER A 73 0.39 12.14 20.68
N PRO A 74 1.31 11.55 21.50
CA PRO A 74 2.76 11.76 21.32
C PRO A 74 3.32 11.30 19.98
N TYR A 75 2.60 10.44 19.25
CA TYR A 75 3.03 9.85 17.97
C TYR A 75 2.21 10.37 16.79
N SER A 76 1.35 11.38 16.99
CA SER A 76 0.40 11.83 15.97
C SER A 76 1.08 12.30 14.69
N GLU A 77 2.18 13.06 14.80
CA GLU A 77 2.92 13.55 13.64
C GLU A 77 3.51 12.40 12.81
N ILE A 78 4.24 11.48 13.45
CA ILE A 78 4.87 10.37 12.75
C ILE A 78 3.85 9.41 12.16
N LEU A 79 2.77 9.09 12.88
CA LEU A 79 1.71 8.24 12.38
C LEU A 79 0.96 8.91 11.22
N THR A 80 0.68 10.22 11.30
CA THR A 80 0.07 10.96 10.20
C THR A 80 0.95 10.89 8.95
N SER A 81 2.26 11.09 9.08
CA SER A 81 3.19 10.96 7.96
C SER A 81 3.17 9.55 7.33
N VAL A 82 3.11 8.49 8.16
CA VAL A 82 2.99 7.10 7.66
C VAL A 82 1.67 6.89 6.91
N LEU A 83 0.56 7.38 7.45
CA LEU A 83 -0.76 7.24 6.83
C LEU A 83 -0.84 7.98 5.49
N ASP A 84 -0.35 9.21 5.43
CA ASP A 84 -0.32 10.02 4.20
C ASP A 84 0.52 9.33 3.12
N ALA A 85 1.71 8.84 3.48
CA ALA A 85 2.61 8.12 2.57
C ALA A 85 2.01 6.80 2.06
N PHE A 86 1.29 6.08 2.93
CA PHE A 86 0.62 4.83 2.59
C PHE A 86 -0.56 5.04 1.65
N GLU A 87 -1.41 6.05 1.92
CA GLU A 87 -2.54 6.40 1.05
C GLU A 87 -2.09 6.87 -0.32
N GLY A 88 -0.99 7.65 -0.41
CA GLY A 88 -0.43 8.12 -1.68
C GLY A 88 -0.01 7.00 -2.65
N ASN A 89 0.20 5.77 -2.16
CA ASN A 89 0.54 4.62 -2.99
C ASN A 89 -0.64 3.66 -3.25
N HIS A 90 -1.84 3.96 -2.72
CA HIS A 90 -2.98 3.07 -2.81
C HIS A 90 -3.35 2.71 -4.25
N GLU A 91 -3.47 3.71 -5.13
CA GLU A 91 -3.87 3.48 -6.53
C GLU A 91 -2.87 2.60 -7.28
N VAL A 92 -1.58 2.93 -7.18
CA VAL A 92 -0.51 2.19 -7.84
C VAL A 92 -0.48 0.75 -7.35
N ARG A 93 -0.49 0.54 -6.02
CA ARG A 93 -0.54 -0.81 -5.46
C ARG A 93 -1.81 -1.55 -5.86
N ASN A 94 -2.97 -0.90 -5.85
CA ASN A 94 -4.26 -1.53 -6.20
C ASN A 94 -4.26 -2.02 -7.64
N LEU A 95 -3.74 -1.21 -8.57
CA LEU A 95 -3.58 -1.59 -9.97
C LEU A 95 -2.55 -2.70 -10.14
N LEU A 96 -1.38 -2.60 -9.48
CA LEU A 96 -0.35 -3.63 -9.55
C LEU A 96 -0.81 -4.94 -8.90
N ALA A 97 -1.59 -4.93 -7.83
CA ALA A 97 -2.05 -6.14 -7.17
C ALA A 97 -3.17 -6.84 -7.96
N HIS A 98 -4.13 -6.08 -8.49
CA HIS A 98 -5.37 -6.63 -9.04
C HIS A 98 -5.54 -6.48 -10.55
N GLY A 99 -4.66 -5.72 -11.22
CA GLY A 99 -4.69 -5.54 -12.66
C GLY A 99 -4.21 -6.76 -13.43
N PHE A 100 -4.87 -7.03 -14.56
CA PHE A 100 -4.38 -7.94 -15.57
C PHE A 100 -3.16 -7.31 -16.25
N CYS A 101 -2.05 -8.05 -16.28
CA CYS A 101 -0.76 -7.55 -16.76
C CYS A 101 -0.41 -8.20 -18.10
N VAL A 102 -0.05 -7.38 -19.08
CA VAL A 102 0.48 -7.80 -20.38
C VAL A 102 1.84 -7.14 -20.60
N ILE A 103 2.79 -7.88 -21.15
CA ILE A 103 4.10 -7.31 -21.53
C ILE A 103 4.02 -6.91 -22.99
N HIS A 104 4.38 -5.67 -23.27
CA HIS A 104 4.52 -5.16 -24.63
C HIS A 104 5.98 -4.83 -24.89
N HIS A 105 6.42 -5.08 -26.12
CA HIS A 105 7.74 -4.67 -26.58
C HIS A 105 7.69 -4.13 -28.00
N THR A 106 8.62 -3.25 -28.34
CA THR A 106 8.78 -2.69 -29.68
C THR A 106 9.82 -3.48 -30.48
N PRO A 107 9.83 -3.39 -31.83
CA PRO A 107 10.92 -3.91 -32.64
C PRO A 107 12.28 -3.27 -32.32
N THR A 108 12.29 -2.03 -31.83
CA THR A 108 13.51 -1.30 -31.43
C THR A 108 14.09 -1.75 -30.10
N GLY A 109 13.40 -2.64 -29.37
CA GLY A 109 13.89 -3.24 -28.13
C GLY A 109 13.38 -2.60 -26.84
N ASP A 110 12.46 -1.64 -26.92
CA ASP A 110 11.80 -1.11 -25.73
C ASP A 110 10.77 -2.12 -25.21
N ALA A 111 10.57 -2.19 -23.89
CA ALA A 111 9.57 -3.03 -23.27
C ALA A 111 8.91 -2.37 -22.06
N GLY A 112 7.68 -2.80 -21.78
CA GLY A 112 6.90 -2.31 -20.64
C GLY A 112 5.76 -3.25 -20.28
N PHE A 113 5.17 -2.98 -19.12
CA PHE A 113 4.05 -3.69 -18.54
C PHE A 113 2.80 -2.82 -18.66
N VAL A 114 1.76 -3.35 -19.29
CA VAL A 114 0.45 -2.71 -19.33
C VAL A 114 -0.45 -3.41 -18.33
N PHE A 115 -0.90 -2.66 -17.33
CA PHE A 115 -1.87 -3.13 -16.35
C PHE A 115 -3.24 -2.56 -16.67
N ARG A 116 -4.25 -3.42 -16.67
CA ARG A 116 -5.65 -3.06 -16.85
C ARG A 116 -6.51 -3.62 -15.73
N LYS A 117 -7.38 -2.79 -15.18
CA LYS A 117 -8.35 -3.20 -14.14
C LYS A 117 -9.66 -2.46 -14.36
N PHE A 118 -10.80 -3.14 -14.25
CA PHE A 118 -12.09 -2.47 -14.18
C PHE A 118 -12.17 -1.62 -12.91
N ASP A 119 -12.70 -0.42 -13.05
CA ASP A 119 -12.77 0.55 -11.96
C ASP A 119 -14.20 1.05 -11.80
N ARG A 120 -14.75 0.81 -10.61
CA ARG A 120 -16.16 1.09 -10.33
C ARG A 120 -16.43 2.59 -10.21
N ASP A 121 -15.47 3.34 -9.71
CA ASP A 121 -15.64 4.78 -9.51
C ASP A 121 -15.60 5.46 -10.88
N ALA A 122 -14.64 5.08 -11.74
CA ALA A 122 -14.62 5.49 -13.14
C ALA A 122 -15.88 5.06 -13.90
N ALA A 123 -16.39 3.84 -13.66
CA ALA A 123 -17.61 3.35 -14.29
C ALA A 123 -18.83 4.19 -13.92
N THR A 124 -18.91 4.61 -12.65
CA THR A 124 -20.00 5.46 -12.14
C THR A 124 -19.91 6.87 -12.73
N GLU A 125 -18.71 7.45 -12.79
CA GLU A 125 -18.47 8.79 -13.33
C GLU A 125 -18.79 8.87 -14.84
N LEU A 126 -18.38 7.84 -15.60
CA LEU A 126 -18.53 7.81 -17.06
C LEU A 126 -19.89 7.23 -17.51
N GLY A 127 -20.65 6.61 -16.61
CA GLY A 127 -21.86 5.87 -16.96
C GLY A 127 -21.60 4.65 -17.85
N ASP A 128 -20.40 4.07 -17.74
CA ASP A 128 -19.92 2.93 -18.54
C ASP A 128 -19.44 1.82 -17.62
N ASP A 129 -20.16 0.70 -17.56
CA ASP A 129 -19.84 -0.44 -16.69
C ASP A 129 -18.55 -1.17 -17.11
N ALA A 130 -18.02 -0.90 -18.31
CA ALA A 130 -16.76 -1.42 -18.81
C ALA A 130 -15.57 -0.48 -18.57
N ALA A 131 -15.75 0.64 -17.85
CA ALA A 131 -14.67 1.58 -17.56
C ALA A 131 -13.50 0.88 -16.85
N ALA A 132 -12.29 1.11 -17.38
CA ALA A 132 -11.08 0.48 -16.89
C ALA A 132 -9.96 1.51 -16.73
N VAL A 133 -9.22 1.37 -15.64
CA VAL A 133 -7.94 2.06 -15.47
C VAL A 133 -6.88 1.25 -16.20
N ILE A 134 -6.17 1.91 -17.10
CA ILE A 134 -5.05 1.35 -17.86
C ILE A 134 -3.82 2.20 -17.55
N ARG A 135 -2.74 1.58 -17.07
CA ARG A 135 -1.44 2.25 -16.94
C ARG A 135 -0.32 1.39 -17.47
N THR A 136 0.69 2.05 -18.00
CA THR A 136 1.91 1.44 -18.51
C THR A 136 3.07 1.76 -17.57
N PHE A 137 3.85 0.75 -17.23
CA PHE A 137 5.08 0.88 -16.45
C PHE A 137 6.25 0.31 -17.24
N ARG A 138 7.33 1.06 -17.36
CA ARG A 138 8.63 0.49 -17.69
C ARG A 138 9.22 -0.15 -16.44
N LEU A 139 10.26 -0.96 -16.63
CA LEU A 139 10.94 -1.59 -15.50
C LEU A 139 11.49 -0.54 -14.51
N VAL A 140 12.04 0.57 -15.01
CA VAL A 140 12.52 1.68 -14.16
C VAL A 140 11.42 2.31 -13.31
N ASP A 141 10.19 2.37 -13.83
CA ASP A 141 9.05 2.92 -13.10
C ASP A 141 8.64 1.96 -11.95
N LEU A 142 8.68 0.64 -12.20
CA LEU A 142 8.46 -0.36 -11.14
C LEU A 142 9.57 -0.34 -10.08
N GLN A 143 10.83 -0.21 -10.49
CA GLN A 143 11.97 -0.09 -9.57
C GLN A 143 11.85 1.16 -8.68
N TYR A 144 11.41 2.28 -9.26
CA TYR A 144 11.13 3.50 -8.51
C TYR A 144 10.05 3.25 -7.43
N HIS A 145 8.92 2.66 -7.81
CA HIS A 145 7.85 2.36 -6.87
C HIS A 145 8.26 1.33 -5.82
N ARG A 146 9.06 0.33 -6.17
CA ARG A 146 9.64 -0.61 -5.19
C ARG A 146 10.49 0.15 -4.18
N ALA A 147 11.44 0.96 -4.63
CA ALA A 147 12.35 1.67 -3.73
C ALA A 147 11.57 2.54 -2.75
N GLN A 148 10.59 3.31 -3.25
CA GLN A 148 9.70 4.12 -2.44
C GLN A 148 8.91 3.27 -1.42
N MET A 149 8.29 2.18 -1.86
CA MET A 149 7.45 1.37 -0.96
C MET A 149 8.27 0.61 0.10
N VAL A 150 9.46 0.15 -0.25
CA VAL A 150 10.37 -0.51 0.70
C VAL A 150 10.82 0.47 1.77
N ASP A 151 11.25 1.67 1.39
CA ASP A 151 11.65 2.72 2.32
C ASP A 151 10.49 3.12 3.25
N GLN A 152 9.29 3.32 2.71
CA GLN A 152 8.09 3.60 3.50
C GLN A 152 7.76 2.48 4.49
N ALA A 153 7.86 1.22 4.07
CA ALA A 153 7.60 0.09 4.97
C ALA A 153 8.64 0.00 6.10
N GLN A 154 9.91 0.30 5.81
CA GLN A 154 10.97 0.34 6.82
C GLN A 154 10.77 1.48 7.82
N GLN A 155 10.42 2.68 7.34
CA GLN A 155 10.12 3.82 8.20
C GLN A 155 8.88 3.56 9.07
N ALA A 156 7.83 2.98 8.50
CA ALA A 156 6.65 2.58 9.24
C ALA A 156 7.00 1.54 10.32
N LEU A 157 7.74 0.48 9.97
CA LEU A 157 8.15 -0.52 10.96
C LEU A 157 8.95 0.10 12.11
N ALA A 158 9.91 0.99 11.81
CA ALA A 158 10.69 1.68 12.84
C ALA A 158 9.81 2.55 13.75
N ALA A 159 8.86 3.30 13.18
CA ALA A 159 7.91 4.12 13.93
C ALA A 159 7.03 3.27 14.87
N PHE A 160 6.50 2.14 14.37
CA PHE A 160 5.66 1.25 15.16
C PHE A 160 6.44 0.56 16.27
N VAL A 161 7.65 0.06 15.99
CA VAL A 161 8.55 -0.51 17.01
C VAL A 161 8.84 0.52 18.10
N GLY A 162 9.20 1.75 17.73
CA GLY A 162 9.47 2.82 18.69
C GLY A 162 8.28 3.13 19.59
N MET A 163 7.10 3.27 19.00
CA MET A 163 5.85 3.51 19.72
C MET A 163 5.46 2.33 20.63
N TYR A 164 5.53 1.10 20.12
CA TYR A 164 5.15 -0.10 20.86
C TYR A 164 6.03 -0.28 22.10
N ASN A 165 7.35 -0.11 21.94
CA ASN A 165 8.29 -0.15 23.06
C ASN A 165 7.95 0.91 24.13
N ALA A 166 7.61 2.12 23.70
CA ALA A 166 7.28 3.22 24.62
C ALA A 166 5.91 3.02 25.32
N LEU A 167 4.99 2.28 24.71
CA LEU A 167 3.70 1.89 25.30
C LEU A 167 3.77 0.56 26.09
N GLY A 168 4.92 -0.13 26.07
CA GLY A 168 5.11 -1.41 26.76
C GLY A 168 4.49 -2.61 26.03
N TRP A 169 4.22 -2.50 24.73
CA TRP A 169 3.75 -3.59 23.89
C TRP A 169 4.91 -4.43 23.34
N ALA A 170 4.67 -5.72 23.13
CA ALA A 170 5.59 -6.55 22.36
C ALA A 170 5.67 -5.99 20.93
N GLY A 171 6.88 -5.92 20.38
CA GLY A 171 7.09 -5.41 19.01
C GLY A 171 6.28 -6.18 17.96
N PRO A 172 5.95 -5.52 16.83
CA PRO A 172 5.20 -6.13 15.73
C PRO A 172 5.99 -7.22 14.98
#